data_AF-A0A3D6B1X9-F1
#
_entry.id   AF-A0A3D6B1X9-F1
#
_cell.length_a   1.000
_cell.length_b   1.000
_cell.length_c   1.000
_cell.angle_alpha   90.00
_cell.angle_beta   90.00
_cell.angle_gamma   90.00
#
_symmetry.space_group_name_H-M   'P 1'
#
loop_
_entity.id
_entity.type
_entity.pdbx_description
1 polymer ?
#
loop_
_entity_poly.entity_id
_entity_poly.type
_entity_poly.pdbx_seq_one_letter_code
_entity_poly.pdbx_strand_id
1 'polypeptide(L)'
;MKILQLILPLCLVSVAAGCKDNTRLMLVASNSPYTCLYSFDKKNGELKASDFVVRGSQIKVYENEIISVGDSTYTQVQSARSHKYYINTRNITADSSAVVMEKRLFARSSVSIISDTATSKINGLLHKGASVQVEGADWPDNKGEVHRYKIRCASGQGYVYAKYLTKSKESALARHKPEVYDSLHLAVRNSFGGGKAYDCDFYPYEKPTFEDNVMPRSCYSLYINFAPGNIANIESYIALAKKTKINTFVIDIKDNECPGFKAEAMKRFSPTNYARASSRGEELYRNAVKRLHEEGFYVVGRITCFKDTYFVKDNPQSAITEKATGKPYLHNKSYWPSAYNRKVWQFNVELAKEAVEKFGFNEINFDYVRFPDRMTRIEDLVDYHNKYNESKVQAIQRFVMYACDEIHAKGAYVSIDVFGESANPGYTTAYGQYWPALSNVADVMCGMPYPDHFPDGFYGIKKPWNHPYELLYQWGLRVKGRQAATPVPAKVRTWIQAYHVMRHVDPNGIDYNAENIEKEIRGLFAAGLCDGYITWLSSSSLKRYKEQAPAFKIDYLKEYSD
;
A
#
# COMPACT_ATOMS: atom_id res chain seq x y z
N MET A 1 21.08 -10.17 -11.85
CA MET A 1 21.01 -11.51 -12.47
C MET A 1 21.40 -12.55 -11.42
N LYS A 2 20.42 -13.06 -10.66
CA LYS A 2 20.54 -14.32 -9.93
C LYS A 2 19.56 -15.27 -10.60
N ILE A 3 20.12 -16.35 -11.14
CA ILE A 3 19.44 -17.38 -11.90
C ILE A 3 18.40 -18.01 -10.98
N LEU A 4 17.12 -17.85 -11.32
CA LEU A 4 16.02 -18.60 -10.70
C LEU A 4 16.23 -20.06 -11.13
N GLN A 5 16.64 -20.93 -10.21
CA GLN A 5 16.60 -22.36 -10.41
C GLN A 5 15.13 -22.77 -10.60
N LEU A 6 14.77 -23.10 -11.85
CA LEU A 6 13.61 -23.94 -12.13
C LEU A 6 13.81 -25.26 -11.39
N ILE A 7 13.03 -25.50 -10.35
CA ILE A 7 12.84 -26.84 -9.82
C ILE A 7 11.84 -27.52 -10.76
N LEU A 8 12.36 -28.16 -11.80
CA LEU A 8 11.65 -29.22 -12.52
C LEU A 8 11.60 -30.45 -11.60
N PRO A 9 10.45 -31.09 -11.36
CA PRO A 9 10.47 -32.42 -10.76
C PRO A 9 10.97 -33.40 -11.81
N LEU A 10 12.15 -33.99 -11.56
CA LEU A 10 12.64 -35.14 -12.31
C LEU A 10 11.66 -36.31 -12.13
N CYS A 11 11.05 -36.75 -13.23
CA CYS A 11 10.36 -38.04 -13.30
C CYS A 11 11.39 -39.17 -13.15
N LEU A 12 11.56 -39.68 -11.93
CA LEU A 12 12.20 -40.97 -11.69
C LEU A 12 11.13 -42.06 -11.81
N VAL A 13 11.12 -42.73 -12.97
CA VAL A 13 10.34 -43.96 -13.18
C VAL A 13 11.13 -45.11 -12.57
N SER A 14 10.78 -45.51 -11.35
CA SER A 14 11.21 -46.80 -10.79
C SER A 14 10.21 -47.88 -11.21
N VAL A 15 10.63 -48.77 -12.11
CA VAL A 15 9.88 -49.98 -12.45
C VAL A 15 10.16 -51.02 -11.38
N ALA A 16 9.20 -51.25 -10.48
CA ALA A 16 9.16 -52.42 -9.61
C ALA A 16 7.84 -53.17 -9.87
N ALA A 17 7.96 -54.41 -10.32
CA ALA A 17 6.83 -55.30 -10.56
C ALA A 17 6.40 -55.99 -9.26
N GLY A 18 5.11 -55.89 -8.91
CA GLY A 18 4.48 -56.66 -7.83
C GLY A 18 3.17 -56.03 -7.34
N CYS A 19 2.04 -56.68 -7.62
CA CYS A 19 0.65 -56.29 -7.31
C CYS A 19 0.22 -54.90 -7.83
N LYS A 20 -0.78 -54.85 -8.72
CA LYS A 20 -1.41 -53.58 -9.16
C LYS A 20 -2.10 -52.90 -7.97
N ASP A 21 -1.34 -52.17 -7.17
CA ASP A 21 -1.87 -51.27 -6.16
C ASP A 21 -2.57 -50.15 -6.94
N ASN A 22 -3.89 -50.27 -7.12
CA ASN A 22 -4.69 -49.46 -8.05
C ASN A 22 -4.94 -48.04 -7.51
N THR A 23 -3.83 -47.38 -7.19
CA THR A 23 -3.77 -46.12 -6.48
C THR A 23 -2.98 -45.11 -7.29
N ARG A 24 -3.45 -43.86 -7.26
CA ARG A 24 -2.87 -42.76 -8.01
C ARG A 24 -2.78 -41.52 -7.15
N LEU A 25 -1.70 -40.75 -7.29
CA LEU A 25 -1.63 -39.41 -6.71
C LEU A 25 -2.42 -38.44 -7.59
N MET A 26 -3.35 -37.72 -6.98
CA MET A 26 -4.13 -36.67 -7.62
C MET A 26 -4.08 -35.39 -6.79
N LEU A 27 -4.53 -34.29 -7.36
CA LEU A 27 -4.65 -33.00 -6.69
C LEU A 27 -6.07 -32.82 -6.16
N VAL A 28 -6.19 -32.19 -4.99
CA VAL A 28 -7.48 -31.78 -4.44
C VAL A 28 -7.94 -30.51 -5.16
N ALA A 29 -9.10 -30.58 -5.80
CA ALA A 29 -9.79 -29.45 -6.42
C ALA A 29 -10.95 -28.99 -5.53
N SER A 30 -11.16 -27.68 -5.41
CA SER A 30 -12.29 -27.14 -4.64
C SER A 30 -12.66 -25.72 -5.08
N ASN A 31 -13.93 -25.36 -4.84
CA ASN A 31 -14.45 -23.99 -4.98
C ASN A 31 -14.28 -23.17 -3.68
N SER A 32 -13.54 -23.72 -2.73
CA SER A 32 -13.22 -23.17 -1.42
C SER A 32 -11.79 -23.56 -1.06
N PRO A 33 -11.16 -22.94 -0.05
CA PRO A 33 -9.76 -23.23 0.32
C PRO A 33 -9.52 -24.69 0.77
N TYR A 34 -10.58 -25.40 1.16
CA TYR A 34 -10.55 -26.81 1.52
C TYR A 34 -11.80 -27.54 1.01
N THR A 35 -11.80 -28.86 1.13
CA THR A 35 -12.97 -29.71 0.94
C THR A 35 -13.03 -30.78 2.03
N CYS A 36 -14.23 -31.32 2.27
CA CYS A 36 -14.45 -32.28 3.35
C CYS A 36 -14.05 -33.70 2.93
N LEU A 37 -13.49 -34.44 3.89
CA LEU A 37 -13.26 -35.87 3.85
C LEU A 37 -14.28 -36.57 4.75
N TYR A 38 -14.80 -37.70 4.27
CA TYR A 38 -15.90 -38.41 4.89
C TYR A 38 -15.46 -39.81 5.33
N SER A 39 -15.95 -40.26 6.49
CA SER A 39 -16.00 -41.68 6.82
C SER A 39 -17.28 -42.28 6.26
N PHE A 40 -17.24 -43.53 5.82
CA PHE A 40 -18.42 -44.25 5.34
C PHE A 40 -18.81 -45.34 6.32
N ASP A 41 -20.03 -45.26 6.87
CA ASP A 41 -20.59 -46.34 7.68
C ASP A 41 -21.26 -47.37 6.76
N LYS A 42 -20.58 -48.52 6.60
CA LYS A 42 -21.07 -49.62 5.77
C LYS A 42 -22.39 -50.24 6.27
N LYS A 43 -22.73 -50.09 7.56
CA LYS A 43 -23.96 -50.67 8.11
C LYS A 43 -25.20 -49.87 7.72
N ASN A 44 -25.05 -48.54 7.68
CA ASN A 44 -26.17 -47.62 7.51
C ASN A 44 -26.17 -47.00 6.10
N GLY A 45 -25.07 -47.17 5.35
CA GLY A 45 -24.88 -46.55 4.02
C GLY A 45 -24.65 -45.04 4.09
N GLU A 46 -24.23 -44.51 5.24
CA GLU A 46 -24.15 -43.07 5.48
C GLU A 46 -22.72 -42.53 5.41
N LEU A 47 -22.59 -41.33 4.84
CA LEU A 47 -21.36 -40.55 4.87
C LEU A 47 -21.38 -39.56 6.04
N LYS A 48 -20.30 -39.56 6.83
CA LYS A 48 -20.12 -38.61 7.93
C LYS A 48 -18.87 -37.77 7.71
N ALA A 49 -19.05 -36.45 7.67
CA ALA A 49 -17.94 -35.50 7.66
C ALA A 49 -17.01 -35.79 8.83
N SER A 50 -15.74 -36.07 8.53
CA SER A 50 -14.78 -36.57 9.51
C SER A 50 -13.49 -35.78 9.56
N ASP A 51 -13.06 -35.26 8.41
CA ASP A 51 -11.81 -34.50 8.29
C ASP A 51 -11.93 -33.50 7.11
N PHE A 52 -10.87 -32.77 6.81
CA PHE A 52 -10.78 -31.91 5.64
C PHE A 52 -9.41 -32.02 4.97
N VAL A 53 -9.36 -31.60 3.72
CA VAL A 53 -8.11 -31.49 2.97
C VAL A 53 -8.05 -30.17 2.22
N VAL A 54 -6.89 -29.53 2.28
CA VAL A 54 -6.62 -28.23 1.68
C VAL A 54 -6.56 -28.36 0.16
N ARG A 55 -7.19 -27.43 -0.56
CA ARG A 55 -7.16 -27.33 -2.02
C ARG A 55 -5.71 -27.24 -2.51
N GLY A 56 -5.40 -27.92 -3.61
CA GLY A 56 -4.05 -27.98 -4.17
C GLY A 56 -3.13 -29.02 -3.53
N SER A 57 -3.54 -29.63 -2.41
CA SER A 57 -2.79 -30.74 -1.80
C SER A 57 -2.79 -31.97 -2.72
N GLN A 58 -1.70 -32.74 -2.68
CA GLN A 58 -1.70 -34.08 -3.26
C GLN A 58 -2.42 -35.06 -2.33
N ILE A 59 -3.18 -35.98 -2.91
CA ILE A 59 -3.90 -37.02 -2.19
C ILE A 59 -3.80 -38.35 -2.93
N LYS A 60 -3.60 -39.45 -2.19
CA LYS A 60 -3.58 -40.81 -2.75
C LYS A 60 -5.02 -41.29 -2.93
N VAL A 61 -5.39 -41.60 -4.17
CA VAL A 61 -6.73 -42.00 -4.60
C VAL A 61 -6.74 -43.49 -4.92
N TYR A 62 -7.80 -44.21 -4.54
CA TYR A 62 -8.04 -45.61 -4.88
C TYR A 62 -9.11 -45.66 -5.99
N GLU A 63 -8.68 -45.78 -7.25
CA GLU A 63 -9.54 -45.49 -8.43
C GLU A 63 -10.74 -46.45 -8.58
N ASN A 64 -10.66 -47.65 -8.02
CA ASN A 64 -11.75 -48.64 -8.09
C ASN A 64 -12.68 -48.60 -6.87
N GLU A 65 -12.35 -47.83 -5.84
CA GLU A 65 -13.10 -47.78 -4.58
C GLU A 65 -14.03 -46.57 -4.60
N ILE A 66 -15.11 -46.67 -5.37
CA ILE A 66 -16.10 -45.61 -5.55
C ILE A 66 -17.42 -46.04 -4.93
N ILE A 67 -18.04 -45.13 -4.17
CA ILE A 67 -19.39 -45.28 -3.65
C ILE A 67 -20.28 -44.18 -4.21
N SER A 68 -21.57 -44.48 -4.35
CA SER A 68 -22.59 -43.51 -4.75
C SER A 68 -23.52 -43.26 -3.57
N VAL A 69 -23.72 -42.00 -3.23
CA VAL A 69 -24.65 -41.56 -2.18
C VAL A 69 -25.50 -40.43 -2.76
N GLY A 70 -26.78 -40.73 -3.03
CA GLY A 70 -27.63 -39.87 -3.86
C GLY A 70 -27.05 -39.71 -5.27
N ASP A 71 -27.06 -38.47 -5.78
CA ASP A 71 -26.54 -38.12 -7.11
C ASP A 71 -25.02 -37.86 -7.15
N SER A 72 -24.32 -38.10 -6.04
CA SER A 72 -22.89 -37.82 -5.92
C SER A 72 -22.07 -39.10 -5.78
N THR A 73 -20.91 -39.12 -6.44
CA THR A 73 -19.91 -40.16 -6.31
C THR A 73 -18.79 -39.72 -5.37
N TYR A 74 -18.28 -40.67 -4.61
CA TYR A 74 -17.17 -40.46 -3.69
C TYR A 74 -16.12 -41.54 -3.91
N THR A 75 -14.87 -41.12 -4.02
CA THR A 75 -13.73 -42.01 -4.21
C THR A 75 -12.96 -42.16 -2.90
N GLN A 76 -12.56 -43.38 -2.57
CA GLN A 76 -11.72 -43.62 -1.40
C GLN A 76 -10.35 -42.98 -1.60
N VAL A 77 -9.85 -42.35 -0.55
CA VAL A 77 -8.58 -41.64 -0.51
C VAL A 77 -7.84 -41.92 0.79
N GLN A 78 -6.53 -41.74 0.78
CA GLN A 78 -5.70 -41.82 1.99
C GLN A 78 -5.07 -40.46 2.28
N SER A 79 -5.32 -39.95 3.49
CA SER A 79 -4.66 -38.73 3.96
C SER A 79 -3.23 -39.03 4.42
N ALA A 80 -2.42 -37.99 4.63
CA ALA A 80 -1.03 -38.12 5.10
C ALA A 80 -0.89 -38.92 6.41
N ARG A 81 -1.96 -39.04 7.22
CA ARG A 81 -2.00 -39.82 8.48
C ARG A 81 -2.36 -41.30 8.28
N SER A 82 -2.24 -41.81 7.05
CA SER A 82 -2.57 -43.19 6.63
C SER A 82 -4.02 -43.64 6.86
N HIS A 83 -4.91 -42.77 7.35
CA HIS A 83 -6.34 -43.04 7.46
C HIS A 83 -7.01 -42.97 6.10
N LYS A 84 -7.94 -43.91 5.86
CA LYS A 84 -8.76 -43.96 4.65
C LYS A 84 -10.05 -43.17 4.86
N TYR A 85 -10.34 -42.30 3.91
CA TYR A 85 -11.56 -41.50 3.85
C TYR A 85 -12.18 -41.60 2.47
N TYR A 86 -13.32 -40.95 2.28
CA TYR A 86 -13.95 -40.71 0.99
C TYR A 86 -13.96 -39.22 0.70
N ILE A 87 -13.67 -38.85 -0.54
CA ILE A 87 -13.79 -37.48 -1.05
C ILE A 87 -14.77 -37.49 -2.22
N ASN A 88 -15.55 -36.43 -2.40
CA ASN A 88 -16.41 -36.32 -3.58
C ASN A 88 -15.54 -36.36 -4.84
N THR A 89 -15.86 -37.23 -5.80
CA THR A 89 -15.00 -37.50 -6.97
C THR A 89 -14.77 -36.25 -7.81
N ARG A 90 -15.68 -35.26 -7.78
CA ARG A 90 -15.49 -33.98 -8.48
C ARG A 90 -14.40 -33.09 -7.87
N ASN A 91 -13.97 -33.39 -6.65
CA ASN A 91 -12.98 -32.64 -5.87
C ASN A 91 -11.56 -33.23 -5.97
N ILE A 92 -11.33 -34.14 -6.92
CA ILE A 92 -10.01 -34.65 -7.27
C ILE A 92 -9.75 -34.46 -8.77
N THR A 93 -8.53 -34.12 -9.12
CA THR A 93 -8.12 -33.91 -10.52
C THR A 93 -6.66 -34.27 -10.74
N ALA A 94 -6.31 -34.75 -11.93
CA ALA A 94 -4.92 -34.86 -12.37
C ALA A 94 -4.42 -33.58 -13.06
N ASP A 95 -5.33 -32.68 -13.44
CA ASP A 95 -5.05 -31.42 -14.11
C ASP A 95 -4.89 -30.28 -13.10
N SER A 96 -3.67 -29.74 -13.01
CA SER A 96 -3.34 -28.60 -12.15
C SER A 96 -4.18 -27.36 -12.42
N SER A 97 -4.65 -27.17 -13.67
CA SER A 97 -5.49 -26.02 -14.04
C SER A 97 -6.93 -26.13 -13.52
N ALA A 98 -7.35 -27.33 -13.11
CA ALA A 98 -8.68 -27.61 -12.58
C ALA A 98 -8.77 -27.57 -11.03
N VAL A 99 -7.65 -27.31 -10.34
CA VAL A 99 -7.59 -27.23 -8.86
C VAL A 99 -8.52 -26.14 -8.30
N VAL A 100 -8.55 -24.99 -8.97
CA VAL A 100 -9.41 -23.85 -8.62
C VAL A 100 -10.70 -23.95 -9.41
N MET A 101 -11.81 -24.23 -8.73
CA MET A 101 -13.08 -24.55 -9.38
C MET A 101 -13.99 -23.33 -9.60
N GLU A 102 -13.66 -22.18 -9.01
CA GLU A 102 -14.38 -20.93 -9.18
C GLU A 102 -14.42 -20.54 -10.66
N LYS A 103 -15.62 -20.41 -11.22
CA LYS A 103 -15.83 -19.99 -12.63
C LYS A 103 -16.33 -18.56 -12.77
N ARG A 104 -17.02 -18.06 -11.74
CA ARG A 104 -17.62 -16.73 -11.72
C ARG A 104 -17.49 -16.12 -10.34
N LEU A 105 -17.05 -14.87 -10.29
CA LEU A 105 -16.92 -14.08 -9.07
C LEU A 105 -17.47 -12.67 -9.31
N PHE A 106 -17.58 -11.89 -8.25
CA PHE A 106 -18.08 -10.51 -8.28
C PHE A 106 -17.10 -9.59 -7.55
N ALA A 107 -16.89 -8.40 -8.10
CA ALA A 107 -15.99 -7.40 -7.53
C ALA A 107 -16.61 -6.75 -6.29
N ARG A 108 -16.01 -6.97 -5.12
CA ARG A 108 -16.37 -6.29 -3.87
C ARG A 108 -15.94 -4.83 -3.84
N SER A 109 -14.85 -4.53 -4.53
CA SER A 109 -14.20 -3.23 -4.56
C SER A 109 -13.98 -2.79 -6.00
N SER A 110 -14.01 -1.47 -6.23
CA SER A 110 -13.62 -0.93 -7.54
C SER A 110 -12.09 -0.87 -7.61
N VAL A 111 -11.47 -1.68 -8.46
CA VAL A 111 -10.00 -1.90 -8.47
C VAL A 111 -9.41 -1.97 -9.88
N SER A 112 -8.12 -1.68 -10.01
CA SER A 112 -7.40 -1.80 -11.28
C SER A 112 -7.34 -3.26 -11.73
N ILE A 113 -7.54 -3.48 -13.03
CA ILE A 113 -7.26 -4.76 -13.71
C ILE A 113 -5.81 -4.73 -14.18
N ILE A 114 -4.99 -5.66 -13.71
CA ILE A 114 -3.57 -5.73 -14.03
C ILE A 114 -3.35 -6.65 -15.24
N SER A 115 -2.85 -6.16 -16.36
CA SER A 115 -2.56 -7.00 -17.54
C SER A 115 -1.27 -7.82 -17.40
N ASP A 116 -0.28 -7.27 -16.72
CA ASP A 116 1.03 -7.88 -16.52
C ASP A 116 1.48 -7.61 -15.08
N THR A 117 1.63 -8.67 -14.31
CA THR A 117 1.96 -8.63 -12.89
C THR A 117 3.45 -8.35 -12.65
N ALA A 118 4.32 -8.54 -13.65
CA ALA A 118 5.72 -8.17 -13.54
C ALA A 118 5.88 -6.65 -13.60
N THR A 119 5.23 -6.01 -14.58
CA THR A 119 5.29 -4.55 -14.80
C THR A 119 4.18 -3.77 -14.10
N SER A 120 3.31 -4.42 -13.32
CA SER A 120 2.17 -3.76 -12.66
C SER A 120 1.24 -3.02 -13.64
N LYS A 121 1.21 -3.42 -14.92
CA LYS A 121 0.55 -2.66 -15.98
C LYS A 121 -0.96 -2.68 -15.83
N ILE A 122 -1.56 -1.50 -15.67
CA ILE A 122 -3.01 -1.33 -15.57
C ILE A 122 -3.65 -1.36 -16.96
N ASN A 123 -4.66 -2.21 -17.15
CA ASN A 123 -5.41 -2.35 -18.41
C ASN A 123 -6.86 -1.85 -18.31
N GLY A 124 -7.36 -1.62 -17.10
CA GLY A 124 -8.73 -1.17 -16.91
C GLY A 124 -9.10 -0.98 -15.45
N LEU A 125 -10.37 -0.64 -15.24
CA LEU A 125 -11.01 -0.57 -13.93
C LEU A 125 -12.12 -1.62 -13.90
N LEU A 126 -12.11 -2.44 -12.85
CA LEU A 126 -13.22 -3.31 -12.50
C LEU A 126 -14.07 -2.58 -11.46
N HIS A 127 -15.36 -2.36 -11.74
CA HIS A 127 -16.25 -1.65 -10.83
C HIS A 127 -16.86 -2.59 -9.79
N LYS A 128 -17.07 -2.09 -8.57
CA LYS A 128 -17.82 -2.79 -7.52
C LYS A 128 -19.16 -3.34 -8.06
N GLY A 129 -19.49 -4.58 -7.71
CA GLY A 129 -20.66 -5.33 -8.15
C GLY A 129 -20.53 -5.97 -9.54
N ALA A 130 -19.48 -5.66 -10.31
CA ALA A 130 -19.27 -6.25 -11.63
C ALA A 130 -18.99 -7.75 -11.51
N SER A 131 -19.60 -8.52 -12.40
CA SER A 131 -19.31 -9.95 -12.52
C SER A 131 -18.06 -10.16 -13.37
N VAL A 132 -17.26 -11.16 -12.98
CA VAL A 132 -16.09 -11.59 -13.73
C VAL A 132 -16.16 -13.09 -14.00
N GLN A 133 -15.67 -13.51 -15.17
CA GLN A 133 -15.38 -14.92 -15.47
C GLN A 133 -13.95 -15.22 -15.05
N VAL A 134 -13.75 -16.34 -14.35
CA VAL A 134 -12.42 -16.81 -13.95
C VAL A 134 -11.87 -17.70 -15.05
N GLU A 135 -10.71 -17.32 -15.59
CA GLU A 135 -10.00 -18.05 -16.64
C GLU A 135 -8.74 -18.74 -16.12
N GLY A 136 -8.29 -18.35 -14.94
CA GLY A 136 -7.13 -18.91 -14.28
C GLY A 136 -6.93 -18.29 -12.91
N ALA A 137 -5.97 -18.80 -12.16
CA ALA A 137 -5.63 -18.33 -10.83
C ALA A 137 -4.16 -18.60 -10.56
N ASP A 138 -3.58 -17.84 -9.63
CA ASP A 138 -2.34 -18.26 -8.98
C ASP A 138 -2.56 -19.63 -8.30
N TRP A 139 -1.47 -20.38 -8.16
CA TRP A 139 -1.51 -21.62 -7.39
C TRP A 139 -1.93 -21.33 -5.93
N PRO A 140 -2.82 -22.14 -5.32
CA PRO A 140 -3.24 -21.92 -3.95
C PRO A 140 -2.07 -21.98 -2.95
N ASP A 141 -2.13 -21.16 -1.90
CA ASP A 141 -1.16 -21.21 -0.81
C ASP A 141 -1.32 -22.47 0.07
N ASN A 142 -0.55 -22.56 1.16
CA ASN A 142 -0.63 -23.68 2.09
C ASN A 142 -1.94 -23.77 2.89
N LYS A 143 -2.79 -22.73 2.84
CA LYS A 143 -4.15 -22.71 3.38
C LYS A 143 -5.20 -22.96 2.29
N GLY A 144 -4.76 -23.12 1.03
CA GLY A 144 -5.60 -23.31 -0.13
C GLY A 144 -6.20 -22.02 -0.67
N GLU A 145 -5.73 -20.85 -0.24
CA GLU A 145 -6.20 -19.55 -0.69
C GLU A 145 -5.57 -19.16 -2.03
N VAL A 146 -6.36 -18.53 -2.90
CA VAL A 146 -5.87 -17.99 -4.17
C VAL A 146 -5.52 -16.53 -3.95
N HIS A 147 -4.34 -16.09 -4.38
CA HIS A 147 -3.94 -14.69 -4.24
C HIS A 147 -4.47 -13.80 -5.37
N ARG A 148 -4.42 -14.25 -6.62
CA ARG A 148 -4.97 -13.53 -7.78
C ARG A 148 -5.71 -14.47 -8.72
N TYR A 149 -6.75 -13.92 -9.35
CA TYR A 149 -7.46 -14.56 -10.44
C TYR A 149 -7.13 -13.87 -11.75
N LYS A 150 -6.89 -14.66 -12.80
CA LYS A 150 -6.99 -14.20 -14.18
C LYS A 150 -8.47 -14.17 -14.55
N ILE A 151 -8.95 -12.99 -14.90
CA ILE A 151 -10.37 -12.72 -15.12
C ILE A 151 -10.63 -12.14 -16.51
N ARG A 152 -11.85 -12.39 -17.01
CA ARG A 152 -12.46 -11.71 -18.15
C ARG A 152 -13.73 -11.00 -17.72
N CYS A 153 -13.90 -9.76 -18.14
CA CYS A 153 -15.09 -8.95 -17.87
C CYS A 153 -15.33 -7.94 -19.02
N ALA A 154 -16.38 -7.13 -18.90
CA ALA A 154 -16.75 -6.15 -19.93
C ALA A 154 -15.66 -5.08 -20.17
N SER A 155 -14.86 -4.74 -19.15
CA SER A 155 -13.76 -3.78 -19.27
C SER A 155 -12.43 -4.40 -19.74
N GLY A 156 -12.40 -5.71 -20.01
CA GLY A 156 -11.26 -6.43 -20.57
C GLY A 156 -10.86 -7.67 -19.78
N GLN A 157 -9.63 -8.14 -20.05
CA GLN A 157 -9.01 -9.30 -19.42
C GLN A 157 -7.75 -8.86 -18.64
N GLY A 158 -7.46 -9.55 -17.55
CA GLY A 158 -6.24 -9.35 -16.77
C GLY A 158 -6.32 -10.07 -15.43
N TYR A 159 -5.58 -9.58 -14.44
CA TYR A 159 -5.49 -10.13 -13.09
C TYR A 159 -6.13 -9.17 -12.08
N VAL A 160 -6.79 -9.76 -11.09
CA VAL A 160 -7.34 -9.05 -9.92
C VAL A 160 -7.02 -9.88 -8.68
N TYR A 161 -6.62 -9.21 -7.59
CA TYR A 161 -6.39 -9.85 -6.31
C TYR A 161 -7.69 -10.42 -5.73
N ALA A 162 -7.61 -11.65 -5.21
CA ALA A 162 -8.76 -12.40 -4.71
C ALA A 162 -9.50 -11.68 -3.58
N LYS A 163 -8.78 -10.91 -2.74
CA LYS A 163 -9.37 -10.11 -1.64
C LYS A 163 -10.44 -9.10 -2.11
N TYR A 164 -10.43 -8.71 -3.38
CA TYR A 164 -11.43 -7.83 -3.97
C TYR A 164 -12.57 -8.56 -4.66
N LEU A 165 -12.59 -9.89 -4.63
CA LEU A 165 -13.61 -10.71 -5.26
C LEU A 165 -14.42 -11.47 -4.21
N THR A 166 -15.64 -11.82 -4.56
CA THR A 166 -16.53 -12.64 -3.73
C THR A 166 -17.46 -13.49 -4.58
N LYS A 167 -18.08 -14.49 -3.97
CA LYS A 167 -18.87 -15.52 -4.65
C LYS A 167 -20.26 -15.02 -5.10
N SER A 168 -20.80 -13.97 -4.48
CA SER A 168 -22.15 -13.48 -4.76
C SER A 168 -22.20 -11.97 -5.02
N LYS A 169 -23.17 -11.53 -5.83
CA LYS A 169 -23.37 -10.11 -6.14
C LYS A 169 -23.82 -9.32 -4.91
N GLU A 170 -24.65 -9.92 -4.06
CA GLU A 170 -25.14 -9.35 -2.81
C GLU A 170 -23.97 -9.07 -1.88
N SER A 171 -23.08 -10.05 -1.70
CA SER A 171 -21.85 -9.90 -0.91
C SER A 171 -20.91 -8.86 -1.48
N ALA A 172 -20.88 -8.71 -2.82
CA ALA A 172 -20.06 -7.72 -3.50
C ALA A 172 -20.60 -6.29 -3.30
N LEU A 173 -21.91 -6.12 -3.23
CA LEU A 173 -22.55 -4.82 -3.03
C LEU A 173 -22.65 -4.41 -1.56
N ALA A 174 -22.58 -5.38 -0.64
CA ALA A 174 -22.60 -5.14 0.79
C ALA A 174 -21.52 -4.12 1.21
N ARG A 175 -21.90 -3.24 2.14
CA ARG A 175 -20.98 -2.32 2.82
C ARG A 175 -20.50 -2.98 4.11
N HIS A 176 -19.28 -2.66 4.54
CA HIS A 176 -18.73 -3.21 5.77
C HIS A 176 -19.30 -2.45 6.96
N LYS A 177 -19.93 -3.17 7.90
CA LYS A 177 -20.51 -2.62 9.14
C LYS A 177 -21.21 -1.27 8.91
N PRO A 178 -22.22 -1.20 8.02
CA PRO A 178 -22.89 0.04 7.66
C PRO A 178 -23.46 0.77 8.90
N GLU A 179 -23.91 0.01 9.90
CA GLU A 179 -24.39 0.53 11.19
C GLU A 179 -23.34 1.35 11.97
N VAL A 180 -22.04 1.10 11.72
CA VAL A 180 -20.93 1.83 12.34
C VAL A 180 -20.42 2.96 11.45
N TYR A 181 -20.13 2.66 10.18
CA TYR A 181 -19.35 3.57 9.33
C TYR A 181 -20.18 4.48 8.43
N ASP A 182 -21.42 4.10 8.08
CA ASP A 182 -22.19 4.85 7.09
C ASP A 182 -22.58 6.23 7.60
N SER A 183 -23.09 6.33 8.84
CA SER A 183 -23.44 7.62 9.45
C SER A 183 -22.23 8.54 9.59
N LEU A 184 -21.07 7.99 9.99
CA LEU A 184 -19.81 8.73 10.14
C LEU A 184 -19.36 9.34 8.81
N HIS A 185 -19.41 8.58 7.72
CA HIS A 185 -18.94 9.04 6.42
C HIS A 185 -19.99 9.84 5.63
N LEU A 186 -21.29 9.65 5.90
CA LEU A 186 -22.37 10.49 5.36
C LEU A 186 -22.35 11.90 5.95
N ALA A 187 -21.94 12.05 7.22
CA ALA A 187 -21.81 13.35 7.87
C ALA A 187 -20.68 14.22 7.30
N VAL A 188 -19.74 13.63 6.54
CA VAL A 188 -18.64 14.37 5.93
C VAL A 188 -19.09 15.10 4.68
N ARG A 189 -18.94 16.42 4.68
CA ARG A 189 -19.36 17.28 3.56
C ARG A 189 -18.41 17.19 2.37
N ASN A 190 -18.94 17.35 1.17
CA ASN A 190 -18.16 17.52 -0.06
C ASN A 190 -18.09 19.01 -0.46
N SER A 191 -17.77 19.89 0.49
CA SER A 191 -17.84 21.35 0.28
C SER A 191 -16.85 21.89 -0.75
N PHE A 192 -15.78 21.14 -1.04
CA PHE A 192 -14.68 21.60 -1.91
C PHE A 192 -14.47 20.74 -3.16
N GLY A 193 -15.42 19.85 -3.49
CA GLY A 193 -15.32 19.03 -4.69
C GLY A 193 -14.31 17.88 -4.63
N GLY A 194 -13.90 17.45 -3.43
CA GLY A 194 -13.05 16.27 -3.24
C GLY A 194 -13.76 14.95 -3.55
N GLY A 195 -15.08 14.91 -3.41
CA GLY A 195 -15.91 13.71 -3.49
C GLY A 195 -16.61 13.40 -2.18
N LYS A 196 -17.64 12.55 -2.23
CA LYS A 196 -18.34 12.12 -1.02
C LYS A 196 -17.51 11.04 -0.32
N ALA A 197 -17.24 11.23 0.97
CA ALA A 197 -16.51 10.24 1.77
C ALA A 197 -17.24 8.89 1.78
N TYR A 198 -18.57 8.91 1.84
CA TYR A 198 -19.42 7.72 1.82
C TYR A 198 -19.17 6.79 0.62
N ASP A 199 -18.74 7.33 -0.52
CA ASP A 199 -18.50 6.57 -1.76
C ASP A 199 -17.11 5.90 -1.81
N CYS A 200 -16.27 6.10 -0.77
CA CYS A 200 -15.00 5.41 -0.62
C CYS A 200 -15.19 3.95 -0.17
N ASP A 201 -14.15 3.14 -0.34
CA ASP A 201 -14.14 1.75 0.09
C ASP A 201 -13.67 1.62 1.54
N PHE A 202 -14.52 1.07 2.41
CA PHE A 202 -14.22 0.79 3.81
C PHE A 202 -14.31 -0.71 4.12
N TYR A 203 -14.24 -1.56 3.10
CA TYR A 203 -14.03 -2.97 3.39
C TYR A 203 -12.64 -3.15 4.03
N PRO A 204 -12.50 -3.97 5.09
CA PRO A 204 -11.23 -4.15 5.77
C PRO A 204 -10.15 -4.60 4.79
N TYR A 205 -9.05 -3.83 4.75
CA TYR A 205 -7.87 -4.19 3.99
C TYR A 205 -6.89 -4.85 4.96
N GLU A 206 -6.58 -6.13 4.70
CA GLU A 206 -5.58 -6.85 5.49
C GLU A 206 -4.19 -6.29 5.19
N LYS A 207 -3.53 -5.76 6.21
CA LYS A 207 -2.16 -5.24 6.12
C LYS A 207 -1.18 -6.38 6.38
N PRO A 208 -0.21 -6.62 5.47
CA PRO A 208 0.71 -7.73 5.63
C PRO A 208 1.70 -7.49 6.77
N THR A 209 2.28 -8.59 7.25
CA THR A 209 3.52 -8.57 8.02
C THR A 209 4.57 -9.32 7.23
N PHE A 210 5.81 -8.84 7.26
CA PHE A 210 6.90 -9.45 6.51
C PHE A 210 7.95 -9.97 7.50
N GLU A 211 8.27 -11.26 7.41
CA GLU A 211 9.24 -11.90 8.30
C GLU A 211 10.64 -11.28 8.13
N ASP A 212 11.06 -11.03 6.88
CA ASP A 212 12.37 -10.47 6.53
C ASP A 212 12.41 -8.93 6.51
N ASN A 213 11.29 -8.26 6.82
CA ASN A 213 11.20 -6.81 6.85
C ASN A 213 10.28 -6.37 8.00
N VAL A 214 10.87 -6.26 9.19
CA VAL A 214 10.13 -5.92 10.41
C VAL A 214 10.15 -4.41 10.64
N MET A 215 8.98 -3.78 10.56
CA MET A 215 8.83 -2.37 10.90
C MET A 215 8.97 -2.15 12.42
N PRO A 216 9.81 -1.20 12.89
CA PRO A 216 9.89 -0.84 14.30
C PRO A 216 8.52 -0.49 14.91
N ARG A 217 8.37 -0.72 16.22
CA ARG A 217 7.16 -0.32 16.96
C ARG A 217 6.92 1.18 16.86
N SER A 218 7.97 1.98 17.03
CA SER A 218 7.96 3.43 16.82
C SER A 218 9.18 3.84 16.00
N CYS A 219 8.96 4.60 14.93
CA CYS A 219 10.02 5.03 14.01
C CYS A 219 10.39 6.50 14.27
N TYR A 220 11.57 6.74 14.82
CA TYR A 220 12.14 8.08 15.01
C TYR A 220 13.06 8.39 13.85
N SER A 221 12.63 9.30 12.98
CA SER A 221 13.17 9.36 11.64
C SER A 221 13.84 10.68 11.31
N LEU A 222 15.05 10.61 10.74
CA LEU A 222 15.69 11.74 10.07
C LEU A 222 15.41 11.70 8.57
N TYR A 223 15.19 12.88 7.98
CA TYR A 223 14.98 13.05 6.55
C TYR A 223 16.27 13.44 5.83
N ILE A 224 16.55 12.74 4.73
CA ILE A 224 17.72 12.96 3.87
C ILE A 224 17.23 13.19 2.45
N ASN A 225 17.39 14.41 1.94
CA ASN A 225 17.06 14.72 0.55
C ASN A 225 18.01 14.00 -0.43
N PHE A 226 17.66 14.01 -1.71
CA PHE A 226 18.39 13.29 -2.76
C PHE A 226 19.74 13.92 -3.16
N ALA A 227 20.15 15.03 -2.52
CA ALA A 227 21.39 15.73 -2.90
C ALA A 227 22.60 14.78 -2.73
N PRO A 228 23.47 14.61 -3.75
CA PRO A 228 24.57 13.65 -3.68
C PRO A 228 25.49 13.82 -2.47
N GLY A 229 25.74 15.06 -2.04
CA GLY A 229 26.56 15.36 -0.85
C GLY A 229 25.94 14.88 0.46
N ASN A 230 24.60 14.83 0.55
CA ASN A 230 23.91 14.34 1.73
C ASN A 230 23.94 12.80 1.78
N ILE A 231 23.60 12.13 0.67
CA ILE A 231 23.63 10.66 0.58
C ILE A 231 25.06 10.12 0.75
N ALA A 232 26.05 10.77 0.12
CA ALA A 232 27.46 10.38 0.26
C ALA A 232 27.99 10.51 1.70
N ASN A 233 27.34 11.31 2.55
CA ASN A 233 27.74 11.54 3.94
C ASN A 233 26.94 10.69 4.96
N ILE A 234 26.41 9.54 4.52
CA ILE A 234 25.54 8.68 5.34
C ILE A 234 26.17 8.28 6.69
N GLU A 235 27.48 8.04 6.73
CA GLU A 235 28.21 7.68 7.96
C GLU A 235 28.08 8.74 9.06
N SER A 236 28.02 10.02 8.69
CA SER A 236 27.86 11.09 9.68
C SER A 236 26.44 11.14 10.25
N TYR A 237 25.43 10.76 9.47
CA TYR A 237 24.05 10.61 9.96
C TYR A 237 23.91 9.39 10.86
N ILE A 238 24.53 8.26 10.48
CA ILE A 238 24.63 7.06 11.32
C ILE A 238 25.29 7.40 12.66
N ALA A 239 26.41 8.12 12.65
CA ALA A 239 27.12 8.52 13.86
C ALA A 239 26.28 9.43 14.78
N LEU A 240 25.39 10.25 14.22
CA LEU A 240 24.40 11.01 15.00
C LEU A 240 23.33 10.09 15.57
N ALA A 241 22.73 9.22 14.75
CA ALA A 241 21.66 8.31 15.16
C ALA A 241 22.09 7.35 16.29
N LYS A 242 23.32 6.82 16.23
CA LYS A 242 23.88 5.97 17.30
C LYS A 242 24.07 6.68 18.64
N LYS A 243 24.03 8.02 18.67
CA LYS A 243 24.11 8.85 19.89
C LYS A 243 22.74 9.36 20.36
N THR A 244 21.67 9.00 19.65
CA THR A 244 20.30 9.41 19.91
C THR A 244 19.38 8.17 19.86
N LYS A 245 18.07 8.38 19.81
CA LYS A 245 17.05 7.33 19.65
C LYS A 245 16.55 7.19 18.21
N ILE A 246 17.16 7.92 17.26
CA ILE A 246 16.84 7.77 15.84
C ILE A 246 17.11 6.32 15.42
N ASN A 247 16.11 5.69 14.81
CA ASN A 247 16.18 4.29 14.35
C ASN A 247 15.74 4.14 12.88
N THR A 248 15.30 5.24 12.25
CA THR A 248 14.76 5.23 10.90
C THR A 248 15.35 6.37 10.07
N PHE A 249 15.53 6.14 8.77
CA PHE A 249 15.91 7.17 7.81
C PHE A 249 14.91 7.22 6.66
N VAL A 250 14.45 8.43 6.33
CA VAL A 250 13.61 8.69 5.16
C VAL A 250 14.47 9.37 4.11
N ILE A 251 14.71 8.71 2.99
CA ILE A 251 15.60 9.16 1.91
C ILE A 251 14.79 9.38 0.65
N ASP A 252 14.89 10.56 0.05
CA ASP A 252 14.23 10.80 -1.25
C ASP A 252 14.77 9.87 -2.33
N ILE A 253 13.88 9.25 -3.08
CA ILE A 253 14.13 8.61 -4.38
C ILE A 253 13.84 9.60 -5.51
N LYS A 254 12.73 10.34 -5.38
CA LYS A 254 12.31 11.40 -6.30
C LYS A 254 11.56 12.47 -5.52
N ASP A 255 12.01 13.71 -5.58
CA ASP A 255 11.31 14.85 -5.01
C ASP A 255 10.91 15.83 -6.12
N ASN A 256 9.60 16.06 -6.26
CA ASN A 256 9.01 16.67 -7.45
C ASN A 256 9.47 15.94 -8.74
N GLU A 257 9.91 16.69 -9.75
CA GLU A 257 10.49 16.17 -10.99
C GLU A 257 11.97 15.76 -10.89
N CYS A 258 12.60 15.78 -9.70
CA CYS A 258 14.04 15.55 -9.53
C CYS A 258 14.36 14.16 -8.95
N PRO A 259 14.76 13.19 -9.79
CA PRO A 259 15.12 11.84 -9.34
C PRO A 259 16.59 11.71 -8.88
N GLY A 260 16.81 10.89 -7.84
CA GLY A 260 18.13 10.65 -7.28
C GLY A 260 19.01 9.68 -8.06
N PHE A 261 18.44 8.73 -8.83
CA PHE A 261 19.17 7.72 -9.61
C PHE A 261 18.46 7.37 -10.92
N LYS A 262 19.20 6.81 -11.87
CA LYS A 262 18.67 6.34 -13.16
C LYS A 262 17.87 5.05 -12.99
N ALA A 263 16.58 5.12 -13.25
CA ALA A 263 15.67 3.98 -13.19
C ALA A 263 15.20 3.54 -14.58
N GLU A 264 15.04 2.24 -14.80
CA GLU A 264 14.45 1.71 -16.04
C GLU A 264 12.98 2.15 -16.19
N ALA A 265 12.25 2.28 -15.08
CA ALA A 265 10.92 2.90 -15.10
C ALA A 265 10.96 4.33 -15.70
N MET A 266 11.91 5.18 -15.29
CA MET A 266 12.04 6.52 -15.88
C MET A 266 12.38 6.45 -17.36
N LYS A 267 13.30 5.58 -17.77
CA LYS A 267 13.68 5.42 -19.17
C LYS A 267 12.46 5.09 -20.06
N ARG A 268 11.53 4.26 -19.56
CA ARG A 268 10.30 3.89 -20.26
C ARG A 268 9.23 4.98 -20.25
N PHE A 269 9.00 5.62 -19.10
CA PHE A 269 7.83 6.49 -18.90
C PHE A 269 8.13 7.99 -18.98
N SER A 270 9.33 8.42 -18.58
CA SER A 270 9.76 9.82 -18.61
C SER A 270 11.26 9.93 -18.89
N PRO A 271 11.66 9.91 -20.18
CA PRO A 271 13.05 10.09 -20.58
C PRO A 271 13.71 11.37 -20.03
N THR A 272 12.95 12.45 -19.79
CA THR A 272 13.46 13.67 -19.16
C THR A 272 13.85 13.43 -17.70
N ASN A 273 13.03 12.71 -16.91
CA ASN A 273 13.43 12.28 -15.56
C ASN A 273 14.72 11.45 -15.62
N TYR A 274 14.79 10.46 -16.52
CA TYR A 274 15.97 9.60 -16.67
C TYR A 274 17.25 10.38 -17.03
N ALA A 275 17.14 11.36 -17.93
CA ALA A 275 18.26 12.19 -18.35
C ALA A 275 18.75 13.14 -17.24
N ARG A 276 17.85 13.56 -16.34
CA ARG A 276 18.14 14.48 -15.23
C ARG A 276 18.61 13.77 -13.96
N ALA A 277 18.39 12.47 -13.86
CA ALA A 277 18.85 11.66 -12.74
C ALA A 277 20.38 11.58 -12.66
N SER A 278 20.92 11.52 -11.45
CA SER A 278 22.36 11.38 -11.21
C SER A 278 22.89 10.08 -11.82
N SER A 279 23.98 10.18 -12.61
CA SER A 279 24.69 9.01 -13.13
C SER A 279 25.40 8.19 -12.05
N ARG A 280 25.75 8.81 -10.91
CA ARG A 280 26.34 8.16 -9.74
C ARG A 280 25.31 7.73 -8.70
N GLY A 281 24.03 8.05 -8.93
CA GLY A 281 22.95 7.82 -7.96
C GLY A 281 22.88 6.37 -7.53
N GLU A 282 22.85 5.41 -8.47
CA GLU A 282 22.66 4.00 -8.14
C GLU A 282 23.70 3.47 -7.14
N GLU A 283 24.98 3.82 -7.32
CA GLU A 283 26.05 3.44 -6.39
C GLU A 283 25.87 4.12 -5.02
N LEU A 284 25.53 5.41 -4.99
CA LEU A 284 25.30 6.15 -3.74
C LEU A 284 24.15 5.55 -2.92
N TYR A 285 23.00 5.25 -3.54
CA TYR A 285 21.87 4.61 -2.85
C TYR A 285 22.23 3.21 -2.38
N ARG A 286 22.89 2.40 -3.23
CA ARG A 286 23.33 1.04 -2.86
C ARG A 286 24.23 1.06 -1.64
N ASN A 287 25.21 1.97 -1.59
CA ASN A 287 26.13 2.10 -0.47
C ASN A 287 25.41 2.62 0.78
N ALA A 288 24.62 3.69 0.66
CA ALA A 288 23.94 4.30 1.81
C ALA A 288 22.93 3.36 2.46
N VAL A 289 22.05 2.73 1.66
CA VAL A 289 21.02 1.82 2.20
C VAL A 289 21.68 0.56 2.79
N LYS A 290 22.70 -0.01 2.15
CA LYS A 290 23.46 -1.15 2.71
C LYS A 290 24.07 -0.80 4.06
N ARG A 291 24.75 0.35 4.18
CA ARG A 291 25.35 0.79 5.44
C ARG A 291 24.31 1.01 6.54
N LEU A 292 23.14 1.55 6.20
CA LEU A 292 22.04 1.70 7.15
C LEU A 292 21.52 0.35 7.67
N HIS A 293 21.34 -0.64 6.80
CA HIS A 293 20.91 -1.98 7.22
C HIS A 293 21.96 -2.72 8.06
N GLU A 294 23.24 -2.60 7.70
CA GLU A 294 24.34 -3.19 8.48
C GLU A 294 24.39 -2.68 9.93
N GLU A 295 23.93 -1.45 10.14
CA GLU A 295 23.82 -0.82 11.47
C GLU A 295 22.43 -1.00 12.11
N GLY A 296 21.52 -1.73 11.46
CA GLY A 296 20.20 -2.10 11.98
C GLY A 296 19.12 -1.01 11.85
N PHE A 297 19.30 -0.01 10.99
CA PHE A 297 18.30 1.04 10.78
C PHE A 297 17.22 0.62 9.79
N TYR A 298 16.00 1.11 10.03
CA TYR A 298 14.89 0.99 9.09
C TYR A 298 14.95 2.09 8.03
N VAL A 299 14.80 1.75 6.76
CA VAL A 299 15.04 2.68 5.65
C VAL A 299 13.80 2.86 4.78
N VAL A 300 13.34 4.10 4.66
CA VAL A 300 12.16 4.49 3.90
C VAL A 300 12.59 5.27 2.65
N GLY A 301 12.12 4.88 1.48
CA GLY A 301 12.34 5.59 0.23
C GLY A 301 11.16 6.51 -0.12
N ARG A 302 11.38 7.83 -0.23
CA ARG A 302 10.30 8.80 -0.53
C ARG A 302 10.19 9.13 -2.02
N ILE A 303 8.98 9.08 -2.57
CA ILE A 303 8.68 9.38 -3.98
C ILE A 303 7.54 10.40 -4.06
N THR A 304 7.78 11.52 -4.74
CA THR A 304 6.73 12.47 -5.15
C THR A 304 5.95 11.93 -6.35
N CYS A 305 4.64 11.74 -6.19
CA CYS A 305 3.80 11.08 -7.20
C CYS A 305 3.30 12.00 -8.32
N PHE A 306 2.49 13.01 -7.98
CA PHE A 306 1.67 13.73 -8.96
C PHE A 306 2.14 15.15 -9.29
N LYS A 307 3.19 15.65 -8.64
CA LYS A 307 3.84 16.92 -8.99
C LYS A 307 5.13 16.63 -9.77
N ASP A 308 5.02 16.52 -11.09
CA ASP A 308 6.12 16.06 -11.95
C ASP A 308 6.08 16.72 -13.34
N THR A 309 6.76 17.87 -13.46
CA THR A 309 6.86 18.63 -14.70
C THR A 309 7.57 17.83 -15.81
N TYR A 310 8.60 17.04 -15.46
CA TYR A 310 9.35 16.27 -16.45
C TYR A 310 8.50 15.13 -17.03
N PHE A 311 7.68 14.48 -16.21
CA PHE A 311 6.72 13.51 -16.71
C PHE A 311 5.72 14.14 -17.68
N VAL A 312 5.16 15.32 -17.35
CA VAL A 312 4.23 16.04 -18.25
C VAL A 312 4.91 16.43 -19.55
N LYS A 313 6.16 16.89 -19.52
CA LYS A 313 6.91 17.23 -20.73
C LYS A 313 7.00 16.04 -21.70
N ASP A 314 7.23 14.85 -21.18
CA ASP A 314 7.31 13.62 -21.98
C ASP A 314 5.92 13.02 -22.30
N ASN A 315 4.88 13.43 -21.56
CA ASN A 315 3.52 12.88 -21.62
C ASN A 315 2.45 13.98 -21.50
N PRO A 316 2.37 14.93 -22.45
CA PRO A 316 1.44 16.06 -22.35
C PRO A 316 -0.03 15.62 -22.26
N GLN A 317 -0.40 14.49 -22.87
CA GLN A 317 -1.75 13.91 -22.78
C GLN A 317 -2.13 13.39 -21.38
N SER A 318 -1.17 13.27 -20.46
CA SER A 318 -1.40 12.87 -19.07
C SER A 318 -1.53 14.06 -18.12
N ALA A 319 -1.33 15.29 -18.60
CA ALA A 319 -1.39 16.50 -17.79
C ALA A 319 -2.83 16.88 -17.39
N ILE A 320 -2.96 17.68 -16.34
CA ILE A 320 -4.12 18.56 -16.19
C ILE A 320 -4.00 19.63 -17.26
N THR A 321 -5.05 19.87 -18.04
CA THR A 321 -5.03 20.79 -19.18
C THR A 321 -6.02 21.94 -19.02
N GLU A 322 -5.77 23.06 -19.67
CA GLU A 322 -6.76 24.12 -19.81
C GLU A 322 -7.84 23.67 -20.80
N LYS A 323 -9.13 23.80 -20.45
CA LYS A 323 -10.23 23.46 -21.36
C LYS A 323 -10.21 24.31 -22.64
N ALA A 324 -9.82 25.57 -22.52
CA ALA A 324 -9.83 26.52 -23.64
C ALA A 324 -8.78 26.21 -24.70
N THR A 325 -7.61 25.69 -24.31
CA THR A 325 -6.47 25.51 -25.21
C THR A 325 -6.05 24.05 -25.41
N GLY A 326 -6.49 23.15 -24.53
CA GLY A 326 -6.04 21.76 -24.49
C GLY A 326 -4.57 21.60 -24.07
N LYS A 327 -3.89 22.67 -23.66
CA LYS A 327 -2.46 22.64 -23.26
C LYS A 327 -2.32 22.33 -21.76
N PRO A 328 -1.21 21.73 -21.33
CA PRO A 328 -0.92 21.55 -19.91
C PRO A 328 -1.06 22.85 -19.12
N TYR A 329 -1.79 22.80 -18.00
CA TYR A 329 -2.02 23.94 -17.13
C TYR A 329 -0.84 24.15 -16.18
N LEU A 330 -0.25 25.35 -16.19
CA LEU A 330 0.85 25.71 -15.30
C LEU A 330 0.29 26.21 -13.97
N HIS A 331 0.37 25.38 -12.93
CA HIS A 331 -0.11 25.71 -11.60
C HIS A 331 1.05 25.88 -10.62
N ASN A 332 1.16 27.05 -9.98
CA ASN A 332 2.21 27.35 -8.99
C ASN A 332 3.62 26.97 -9.47
N LYS A 333 3.96 27.34 -10.71
CA LYS A 333 5.25 27.08 -11.39
C LYS A 333 5.54 25.59 -11.68
N SER A 334 4.55 24.71 -11.61
CA SER A 334 4.71 23.29 -11.97
C SER A 334 3.58 22.84 -12.90
N TYR A 335 3.91 21.91 -13.80
CA TYR A 335 2.90 21.15 -14.53
C TYR A 335 2.61 19.86 -13.77
N TRP A 336 1.34 19.50 -13.68
CA TRP A 336 0.90 18.34 -12.92
C TRP A 336 0.31 17.29 -13.86
N PRO A 337 0.82 16.04 -13.85
CA PRO A 337 0.02 14.94 -14.34
C PRO A 337 -1.31 14.85 -13.57
N SER A 338 -2.38 14.44 -14.24
CA SER A 338 -3.63 14.15 -13.58
C SER A 338 -3.50 12.91 -12.70
N ALA A 339 -3.95 13.00 -11.45
CA ALA A 339 -4.03 11.87 -10.54
C ALA A 339 -5.11 10.83 -10.95
N TYR A 340 -5.92 11.08 -11.98
CA TYR A 340 -6.76 10.05 -12.61
C TYR A 340 -5.98 9.19 -13.61
N ASN A 341 -4.80 9.62 -14.07
CA ASN A 341 -4.09 8.95 -15.14
C ASN A 341 -3.32 7.70 -14.65
N ARG A 342 -3.75 6.52 -15.10
CA ARG A 342 -3.17 5.22 -14.71
C ARG A 342 -1.73 5.00 -15.16
N LYS A 343 -1.28 5.69 -16.21
CA LYS A 343 0.14 5.66 -16.64
C LYS A 343 1.05 6.29 -15.59
N VAL A 344 0.58 7.35 -14.93
CA VAL A 344 1.32 8.04 -13.86
C VAL A 344 1.38 7.16 -12.60
N TRP A 345 0.30 6.43 -12.32
CA TRP A 345 0.27 5.45 -11.23
C TRP A 345 1.32 4.36 -11.46
N GLN A 346 1.28 3.77 -12.65
CA GLN A 346 2.21 2.72 -13.05
C GLN A 346 3.67 3.19 -13.00
N PHE A 347 3.97 4.39 -13.50
CA PHE A 347 5.32 4.95 -13.44
C PHE A 347 5.87 5.03 -12.00
N ASN A 348 5.10 5.59 -11.07
CA ASN A 348 5.56 5.75 -9.69
C ASN A 348 5.67 4.41 -8.95
N VAL A 349 4.76 3.46 -9.19
CA VAL A 349 4.81 2.12 -8.58
C VAL A 349 5.95 1.27 -9.16
N GLU A 350 6.20 1.32 -10.46
CA GLU A 350 7.36 0.64 -11.06
C GLU A 350 8.69 1.22 -10.55
N LEU A 351 8.78 2.55 -10.39
CA LEU A 351 9.94 3.18 -9.76
C LEU A 351 10.14 2.72 -8.31
N ALA A 352 9.04 2.65 -7.53
CA ALA A 352 9.06 2.15 -6.16
C ALA A 352 9.57 0.71 -6.09
N LYS A 353 9.02 -0.20 -6.92
CA LYS A 353 9.46 -1.60 -7.00
C LYS A 353 10.93 -1.71 -7.38
N GLU A 354 11.39 -0.94 -8.37
CA GLU A 354 12.79 -0.93 -8.78
C GLU A 354 13.70 -0.46 -7.63
N ALA A 355 13.30 0.53 -6.85
CA ALA A 355 14.07 1.01 -5.69
C ALA A 355 14.14 -0.04 -4.57
N VAL A 356 13.03 -0.72 -4.26
CA VAL A 356 13.00 -1.84 -3.29
C VAL A 356 13.95 -2.96 -3.76
N GLU A 357 13.83 -3.40 -5.02
CA GLU A 357 14.64 -4.50 -5.55
C GLU A 357 16.14 -4.18 -5.65
N LYS A 358 16.49 -2.94 -6.04
CA LYS A 358 17.89 -2.56 -6.24
C LYS A 358 18.63 -2.25 -4.94
N PHE A 359 17.94 -1.67 -3.96
CA PHE A 359 18.56 -1.08 -2.77
C PHE A 359 18.09 -1.68 -1.46
N GLY A 360 16.92 -2.33 -1.41
CA GLY A 360 16.38 -2.95 -0.21
C GLY A 360 15.59 -2.02 0.70
N PHE A 361 15.03 -0.91 0.20
CA PHE A 361 14.16 -0.06 1.01
C PHE A 361 13.06 -0.88 1.71
N ASN A 362 12.93 -0.70 3.02
CA ASN A 362 11.95 -1.40 3.86
C ASN A 362 10.52 -0.89 3.61
N GLU A 363 10.40 0.39 3.25
CA GLU A 363 9.14 1.08 3.06
C GLU A 363 9.27 2.07 1.91
N ILE A 364 8.20 2.21 1.12
CA ILE A 364 8.06 3.30 0.16
C ILE A 364 7.06 4.30 0.71
N ASN A 365 7.54 5.52 0.90
CA ASN A 365 6.73 6.65 1.25
C ASN A 365 6.33 7.42 -0.01
N PHE A 366 5.04 7.61 -0.25
CA PHE A 366 4.58 8.44 -1.35
C PHE A 366 4.12 9.80 -0.84
N ASP A 367 4.75 10.84 -1.37
CA ASP A 367 4.31 12.23 -1.20
C ASP A 367 3.57 12.75 -2.44
N TYR A 368 2.84 13.85 -2.26
CA TYR A 368 1.97 14.45 -3.26
C TYR A 368 0.99 13.44 -3.83
N VAL A 369 0.47 12.55 -2.98
CA VAL A 369 -0.62 11.63 -3.29
C VAL A 369 -1.94 12.40 -3.21
N ARG A 370 -2.10 13.35 -4.13
CA ARG A 370 -3.18 14.32 -4.20
C ARG A 370 -3.23 15.02 -5.55
N PHE A 371 -4.34 15.69 -5.80
CA PHE A 371 -4.44 16.73 -6.84
C PHE A 371 -3.72 18.03 -6.37
N PRO A 372 -3.43 18.99 -7.27
CA PRO A 372 -2.90 20.27 -6.85
C PRO A 372 -3.86 20.97 -5.88
N ASP A 373 -3.33 21.62 -4.86
CA ASP A 373 -4.09 22.44 -3.92
C ASP A 373 -4.43 23.79 -4.57
N ARG A 374 -5.30 24.59 -3.95
CA ARG A 374 -5.69 25.94 -4.46
C ARG A 374 -6.29 25.94 -5.88
N MET A 375 -6.82 24.81 -6.34
CA MET A 375 -7.49 24.68 -7.64
C MET A 375 -8.97 25.08 -7.64
N THR A 376 -9.59 25.24 -6.47
CA THR A 376 -11.06 25.40 -6.33
C THR A 376 -11.65 26.55 -7.16
N ARG A 377 -10.90 27.65 -7.34
CA ARG A 377 -11.35 28.81 -8.13
C ARG A 377 -11.25 28.62 -9.64
N ILE A 378 -10.53 27.61 -10.10
CA ILE A 378 -10.24 27.38 -11.53
C ILE A 378 -10.66 25.98 -11.98
N GLU A 379 -11.36 25.22 -11.13
CA GLU A 379 -11.84 23.85 -11.41
C GLU A 379 -12.67 23.78 -12.71
N ASP A 380 -13.49 24.80 -12.98
CA ASP A 380 -14.31 24.87 -14.20
C ASP A 380 -13.50 25.16 -15.46
N LEU A 381 -12.27 25.68 -15.34
CA LEU A 381 -11.40 26.08 -16.44
C LEU A 381 -10.42 24.97 -16.87
N VAL A 382 -10.26 23.92 -16.07
CA VAL A 382 -9.30 22.83 -16.32
C VAL A 382 -9.99 21.50 -16.55
N ASP A 383 -9.36 20.65 -17.37
CA ASP A 383 -9.73 19.24 -17.52
C ASP A 383 -8.68 18.36 -16.85
N TYR A 384 -9.15 17.50 -15.95
CA TYR A 384 -8.32 16.48 -15.30
C TYR A 384 -8.31 15.15 -16.07
N HIS A 385 -9.03 15.05 -17.19
CA HIS A 385 -9.15 13.84 -18.01
C HIS A 385 -9.61 12.62 -17.21
N ASN A 386 -10.70 12.78 -16.45
CA ASN A 386 -11.26 11.76 -15.57
C ASN A 386 -11.98 10.64 -16.35
N LYS A 387 -11.20 9.73 -16.96
CA LYS A 387 -11.68 8.64 -17.81
C LYS A 387 -12.75 7.75 -17.16
N TYR A 388 -12.67 7.54 -15.85
CA TYR A 388 -13.51 6.57 -15.13
C TYR A 388 -14.60 7.23 -14.28
N ASN A 389 -14.79 8.54 -14.40
CA ASN A 389 -15.78 9.32 -13.66
C ASN A 389 -15.72 9.07 -12.13
N GLU A 390 -14.51 9.03 -11.59
CA GLU A 390 -14.24 8.77 -10.17
C GLU A 390 -14.18 10.11 -9.43
N SER A 391 -14.59 10.17 -8.18
CA SER A 391 -14.25 11.34 -7.37
C SER A 391 -12.75 11.39 -7.04
N LYS A 392 -12.23 12.57 -6.65
CA LYS A 392 -10.81 12.73 -6.30
C LYS A 392 -10.40 11.81 -5.14
N VAL A 393 -11.24 11.71 -4.11
CA VAL A 393 -11.00 10.79 -2.96
C VAL A 393 -10.97 9.33 -3.38
N GLN A 394 -11.83 8.90 -4.30
CA GLN A 394 -11.82 7.52 -4.80
C GLN A 394 -10.59 7.24 -5.68
N ALA A 395 -10.19 8.18 -6.53
CA ALA A 395 -9.00 8.02 -7.37
C ALA A 395 -7.74 7.90 -6.51
N ILE A 396 -7.58 8.76 -5.50
CA ILE A 396 -6.45 8.70 -4.58
C ILE A 396 -6.47 7.40 -3.75
N GLN A 397 -7.62 6.98 -3.23
CA GLN A 397 -7.73 5.70 -2.53
C GLN A 397 -7.35 4.52 -3.43
N ARG A 398 -7.83 4.49 -4.68
CA ARG A 398 -7.54 3.42 -5.64
C ARG A 398 -6.07 3.39 -6.06
N PHE A 399 -5.41 4.55 -6.15
CA PHE A 399 -3.96 4.61 -6.32
C PHE A 399 -3.24 3.95 -5.14
N VAL A 400 -3.63 4.27 -3.90
CA VAL A 400 -3.02 3.68 -2.70
C VAL A 400 -3.26 2.17 -2.64
N MET A 401 -4.47 1.69 -2.97
CA MET A 401 -4.75 0.24 -3.05
C MET A 401 -3.83 -0.46 -4.06
N TYR A 402 -3.74 0.09 -5.28
CA TYR A 402 -2.85 -0.42 -6.33
C TYR A 402 -1.37 -0.40 -5.91
N ALA A 403 -0.92 0.68 -5.29
CA ALA A 403 0.46 0.81 -4.84
C ALA A 403 0.79 -0.19 -3.72
N CYS A 404 -0.10 -0.35 -2.73
CA CYS A 404 0.06 -1.33 -1.65
C CYS A 404 0.12 -2.75 -2.23
N ASP A 405 -0.83 -3.13 -3.07
CA ASP A 405 -0.86 -4.47 -3.66
C ASP A 405 0.45 -4.84 -4.37
N GLU A 406 0.97 -3.94 -5.20
CA GLU A 406 2.13 -4.21 -6.04
C GLU A 406 3.48 -4.08 -5.29
N ILE A 407 3.55 -3.27 -4.23
CA ILE A 407 4.75 -3.10 -3.41
C ILE A 407 4.82 -4.15 -2.29
N HIS A 408 3.68 -4.54 -1.71
CA HIS A 408 3.59 -5.66 -0.77
C HIS A 408 4.06 -6.97 -1.42
N ALA A 409 3.80 -7.17 -2.71
CA ALA A 409 4.34 -8.28 -3.49
C ALA A 409 5.89 -8.29 -3.60
N LYS A 410 6.56 -7.20 -3.21
CA LYS A 410 8.01 -7.08 -3.08
C LYS A 410 8.51 -7.11 -1.63
N GLY A 411 7.62 -7.37 -0.67
CA GLY A 411 7.98 -7.47 0.75
C GLY A 411 8.26 -6.12 1.42
N ALA A 412 7.79 -5.00 0.86
CA ALA A 412 8.00 -3.65 1.39
C ALA A 412 6.68 -3.00 1.82
N TYR A 413 6.73 -2.17 2.87
CA TYR A 413 5.58 -1.41 3.36
C TYR A 413 5.31 -0.16 2.51
N VAL A 414 4.10 0.40 2.62
CA VAL A 414 3.71 1.65 1.96
C VAL A 414 3.22 2.67 2.96
N SER A 415 3.81 3.86 2.93
CA SER A 415 3.35 5.02 3.68
C SER A 415 2.92 6.17 2.77
N ILE A 416 1.96 6.97 3.22
CA ILE A 416 1.39 8.05 2.42
C ILE A 416 1.45 9.37 3.19
N ASP A 417 2.03 10.39 2.55
CA ASP A 417 2.05 11.74 3.09
C ASP A 417 0.73 12.47 2.82
N VAL A 418 0.17 13.05 3.87
CA VAL A 418 -1.08 13.83 3.79
C VAL A 418 -0.95 15.16 4.49
N PHE A 419 -1.59 16.20 3.96
CA PHE A 419 -1.64 17.48 4.64
C PHE A 419 -2.33 17.35 5.99
N GLY A 420 -1.90 18.15 6.98
CA GLY A 420 -2.51 18.18 8.31
C GLY A 420 -4.03 18.44 8.27
N GLU A 421 -4.51 19.15 7.25
CA GLU A 421 -5.94 19.39 6.99
C GLU A 421 -6.76 18.10 6.79
N SER A 422 -6.16 17.02 6.27
CA SER A 422 -6.86 15.75 6.05
C SER A 422 -7.38 15.10 7.33
N ALA A 423 -6.87 15.52 8.50
CA ALA A 423 -7.39 15.14 9.82
C ALA A 423 -8.72 15.84 10.18
N ASN A 424 -9.22 16.77 9.36
CA ASN A 424 -10.49 17.45 9.59
C ASN A 424 -11.67 16.45 9.46
N PRO A 425 -12.55 16.36 10.47
CA PRO A 425 -13.71 15.46 10.40
C PRO A 425 -14.87 15.99 9.53
N GLY A 426 -14.89 17.28 9.20
CA GLY A 426 -16.09 17.95 8.66
C GLY A 426 -16.25 17.92 7.14
N TYR A 427 -15.20 17.62 6.37
CA TYR A 427 -15.26 17.61 4.91
C TYR A 427 -14.15 16.76 4.26
N THR A 428 -14.34 16.41 2.99
CA THR A 428 -13.28 15.88 2.12
C THR A 428 -12.48 17.02 1.50
N THR A 429 -11.15 16.87 1.46
CA THR A 429 -10.27 17.93 0.92
C THR A 429 -10.43 18.09 -0.59
N ALA A 430 -10.27 19.33 -1.09
CA ALA A 430 -10.40 19.65 -2.51
C ALA A 430 -9.43 18.87 -3.42
N TYR A 431 -8.33 18.40 -2.83
CA TYR A 431 -7.25 17.70 -3.51
C TYR A 431 -7.30 16.17 -3.32
N GLY A 432 -8.39 15.63 -2.79
CA GLY A 432 -8.68 14.19 -2.80
C GLY A 432 -8.09 13.39 -1.64
N GLN A 433 -7.52 14.02 -0.62
CA GLN A 433 -7.07 13.31 0.59
C GLN A 433 -8.23 13.20 1.59
N TYR A 434 -8.53 11.96 1.98
CA TYR A 434 -9.51 11.65 3.01
C TYR A 434 -8.93 10.60 3.95
N TRP A 435 -8.60 11.01 5.19
CA TRP A 435 -7.80 10.20 6.10
C TRP A 435 -8.34 8.77 6.30
N PRO A 436 -9.62 8.52 6.64
CA PRO A 436 -10.09 7.16 6.86
C PRO A 436 -9.99 6.25 5.63
N ALA A 437 -10.21 6.78 4.42
CA ALA A 437 -10.12 5.97 3.21
C ALA A 437 -8.68 5.53 2.92
N LEU A 438 -7.70 6.40 3.19
CA LEU A 438 -6.28 6.10 2.97
C LEU A 438 -5.71 5.26 4.09
N SER A 439 -6.03 5.59 5.34
CA SER A 439 -5.61 4.84 6.54
C SER A 439 -6.15 3.41 6.55
N ASN A 440 -7.32 3.17 5.96
CA ASN A 440 -7.86 1.81 5.81
C ASN A 440 -6.92 0.92 4.98
N VAL A 441 -6.12 1.50 4.07
CA VAL A 441 -5.33 0.77 3.06
C VAL A 441 -3.82 0.84 3.32
N ALA A 442 -3.26 2.04 3.47
CA ALA A 442 -1.82 2.25 3.65
C ALA A 442 -1.32 1.67 4.99
N ASP A 443 -0.06 1.24 5.06
CA ASP A 443 0.51 0.70 6.31
C ASP A 443 0.79 1.81 7.33
N VAL A 444 1.18 3.00 6.84
CA VAL A 444 1.47 4.17 7.66
C VAL A 444 0.91 5.44 7.03
N MET A 445 0.25 6.26 7.83
CA MET A 445 -0.18 7.61 7.46
C MET A 445 0.78 8.65 8.03
N CYS A 446 1.31 9.51 7.17
CA CYS A 446 2.29 10.52 7.52
C CYS A 446 1.68 11.92 7.38
N GLY A 447 1.04 12.41 8.44
CA GLY A 447 0.44 13.75 8.45
C GLY A 447 1.50 14.85 8.50
N MET A 448 1.24 16.00 7.86
CA MET A 448 2.13 17.17 7.86
C MET A 448 1.51 18.41 8.56
N PRO A 449 1.35 18.40 9.89
CA PRO A 449 0.85 19.53 10.67
C PRO A 449 1.97 20.49 11.09
N TYR A 450 2.70 21.08 10.13
CA TYR A 450 3.77 22.03 10.45
C TYR A 450 3.23 23.27 11.17
N PRO A 451 3.75 23.64 12.36
CA PRO A 451 3.20 24.73 13.15
C PRO A 451 3.09 26.08 12.44
N ASP A 452 4.03 26.39 11.55
CA ASP A 452 4.03 27.66 10.81
C ASP A 452 3.04 27.70 9.62
N HIS A 453 2.36 26.59 9.33
CA HIS A 453 1.29 26.52 8.33
C HIS A 453 -0.12 26.76 8.92
N PHE A 454 -0.26 26.85 10.23
CA PHE A 454 -1.54 27.12 10.87
C PHE A 454 -1.77 28.62 11.07
N PRO A 455 -2.99 29.13 10.76
CA PRO A 455 -3.30 30.54 10.97
C PRO A 455 -3.38 30.88 12.46
N ASP A 456 -3.21 32.15 12.80
CA ASP A 456 -3.42 32.65 14.17
C ASP A 456 -4.84 32.32 14.66
N GLY A 457 -4.95 31.84 15.90
CA GLY A 457 -6.21 31.45 16.53
C GLY A 457 -6.72 30.05 16.16
N PHE A 458 -6.00 29.28 15.32
CA PHE A 458 -6.43 27.93 14.98
C PHE A 458 -6.48 27.04 16.23
N TYR A 459 -7.53 26.23 16.36
CA TYR A 459 -7.86 25.48 17.60
C TYR A 459 -7.97 26.33 18.87
N GLY A 460 -8.18 27.64 18.75
CA GLY A 460 -8.17 28.56 19.89
C GLY A 460 -6.76 28.88 20.41
N ILE A 461 -5.72 28.51 19.66
CA ILE A 461 -4.31 28.73 20.02
C ILE A 461 -3.83 30.00 19.32
N LYS A 462 -3.48 31.01 20.10
CA LYS A 462 -2.89 32.25 19.56
C LYS A 462 -1.47 31.96 19.08
N LYS A 463 -1.12 32.37 17.86
CA LYS A 463 0.16 32.10 17.18
C LYS A 463 0.63 30.63 17.35
N PRO A 464 -0.04 29.65 16.72
CA PRO A 464 0.23 28.23 16.96
C PRO A 464 1.70 27.79 16.83
N TRP A 465 2.48 28.47 15.98
CA TRP A 465 3.92 28.28 15.82
C TRP A 465 4.77 28.58 17.08
N ASN A 466 4.22 29.26 18.09
CA ASN A 466 4.83 29.46 19.41
C ASN A 466 4.40 28.42 20.45
N HIS A 467 3.40 27.59 20.12
CA HIS A 467 2.76 26.63 21.02
C HIS A 467 2.72 25.23 20.38
N PRO A 468 3.88 24.67 19.99
CA PRO A 468 3.93 23.42 19.24
C PRO A 468 3.34 22.24 20.02
N TYR A 469 3.50 22.17 21.34
CA TYR A 469 2.91 21.08 22.13
C TYR A 469 1.38 21.08 22.02
N GLU A 470 0.76 22.21 22.32
CA GLU A 470 -0.70 22.37 22.34
C GLU A 470 -1.28 22.13 20.95
N LEU A 471 -0.64 22.65 19.90
CA LEU A 471 -1.06 22.48 18.53
C LEU A 471 -1.03 21.01 18.10
N LEU A 472 0.10 20.34 18.32
CA LEU A 472 0.29 18.95 17.88
C LEU A 472 -0.58 17.99 18.71
N TYR A 473 -0.81 18.29 19.99
CA TYR A 473 -1.78 17.56 20.81
C TYR A 473 -3.20 17.68 20.25
N GLN A 474 -3.68 18.89 19.97
CA GLN A 474 -5.02 19.11 19.41
C GLN A 474 -5.19 18.47 18.03
N TRP A 475 -4.18 18.59 17.17
CA TRP A 475 -4.18 17.91 15.88
C TRP A 475 -4.19 16.38 16.04
N GLY A 476 -3.39 15.85 16.98
CA GLY A 476 -3.32 14.42 17.26
C GLY A 476 -4.65 13.83 17.76
N LEU A 477 -5.39 14.56 18.61
CA LEU A 477 -6.73 14.15 19.04
C LEU A 477 -7.71 14.04 17.86
N ARG A 478 -7.61 14.93 16.87
CA ARG A 478 -8.41 14.82 15.64
C ARG A 478 -8.04 13.58 14.84
N VAL A 479 -6.75 13.31 14.66
CA VAL A 479 -6.27 12.09 14.00
C VAL A 479 -6.78 10.85 14.71
N LYS A 480 -6.72 10.78 16.04
CA LYS A 480 -7.29 9.68 16.82
C LYS A 480 -8.78 9.45 16.50
N GLY A 481 -9.56 10.53 16.38
CA GLY A 481 -10.95 10.46 15.91
C GLY A 481 -11.09 9.93 14.48
N ARG A 482 -10.17 10.28 13.57
CA ARG A 482 -10.17 9.73 12.19
C ARG A 482 -9.80 8.24 12.17
N GLN A 483 -8.86 7.82 13.01
CA GLN A 483 -8.47 6.42 13.16
C GLN A 483 -9.62 5.57 13.73
N ALA A 484 -10.38 6.11 14.70
CA ALA A 484 -11.58 5.44 15.22
C ALA A 484 -12.69 5.30 14.16
N ALA A 485 -12.74 6.19 13.17
CA ALA A 485 -13.64 6.11 12.02
C ALA A 485 -13.08 5.26 10.86
N THR A 486 -12.02 4.47 11.10
CA THR A 486 -11.36 3.65 10.09
C THR A 486 -11.43 2.17 10.49
N PRO A 487 -11.92 1.26 9.62
CA PRO A 487 -12.07 -0.16 9.97
C PRO A 487 -10.77 -0.84 10.36
N VAL A 488 -9.71 -0.63 9.57
CA VAL A 488 -8.37 -1.13 9.86
C VAL A 488 -7.43 0.07 9.75
N PRO A 489 -7.21 0.85 10.82
CA PRO A 489 -6.37 2.04 10.75
C PRO A 489 -4.90 1.66 10.44
N ALA A 490 -4.20 2.56 9.76
CA ALA A 490 -2.75 2.53 9.58
C ALA A 490 -2.03 2.94 10.87
N LYS A 491 -0.73 2.70 10.96
CA LYS A 491 0.12 3.41 11.94
C LYS A 491 0.17 4.92 11.60
N VAL A 492 0.47 5.77 12.58
CA VAL A 492 0.58 7.23 12.38
C VAL A 492 1.99 7.73 12.67
N ARG A 493 2.72 8.13 11.63
CA ARG A 493 4.09 8.64 11.74
C ARG A 493 4.17 10.06 11.18
N THR A 494 3.98 11.04 12.04
CA THR A 494 3.78 12.44 11.66
C THR A 494 5.08 13.13 11.24
N TRP A 495 5.02 13.94 10.18
CA TRP A 495 6.07 14.89 9.85
C TRP A 495 6.06 16.08 10.81
N ILE A 496 7.16 16.30 11.51
CA ILE A 496 7.36 17.42 12.45
C ILE A 496 8.26 18.49 11.84
N GLN A 497 8.06 19.74 12.23
CA GLN A 497 8.86 20.85 11.71
C GLN A 497 10.26 20.84 12.34
N ALA A 498 11.30 20.76 11.50
CA ALA A 498 12.70 20.87 11.96
C ALA A 498 13.45 22.06 11.34
N TYR A 499 12.73 22.94 10.63
CA TYR A 499 13.23 24.20 10.06
C TYR A 499 12.72 25.41 10.86
N HIS A 500 13.39 26.54 10.71
CA HIS A 500 13.04 27.79 11.39
C HIS A 500 11.66 28.32 10.97
N VAL A 501 10.93 28.95 11.90
CA VAL A 501 9.75 29.73 11.53
C VAL A 501 10.23 31.01 10.85
N MET A 502 9.73 31.26 9.64
CA MET A 502 10.17 32.35 8.80
C MET A 502 9.59 33.70 9.25
N ARG A 503 10.31 34.80 8.96
CA ARG A 503 9.91 36.16 9.38
C ARG A 503 8.56 36.65 8.85
N HIS A 504 8.09 36.07 7.76
CA HIS A 504 6.77 36.39 7.20
C HIS A 504 5.62 35.72 7.96
N VAL A 505 5.91 34.71 8.81
CA VAL A 505 4.94 34.07 9.71
C VAL A 505 4.98 34.74 11.09
N ASP A 506 6.17 34.86 11.68
CA ASP A 506 6.38 35.64 12.90
C ASP A 506 7.43 36.73 12.63
N PRO A 507 7.16 38.02 12.87
CA PRO A 507 8.09 39.12 12.56
C PRO A 507 9.51 38.94 13.12
N ASN A 508 9.64 38.27 14.27
CA ASN A 508 10.94 38.05 14.90
C ASN A 508 11.70 36.87 14.28
N GLY A 509 10.99 35.97 13.56
CA GLY A 509 11.45 34.63 13.26
C GLY A 509 11.64 33.80 14.53
N ILE A 510 11.58 32.48 14.43
CA ILE A 510 11.80 31.60 15.59
C ILE A 510 12.89 30.61 15.25
N ASP A 511 13.93 30.61 16.08
CA ASP A 511 14.91 29.54 16.05
C ASP A 511 14.27 28.25 16.57
N TYR A 512 13.83 27.42 15.63
CA TYR A 512 13.11 26.20 15.92
C TYR A 512 14.06 25.09 16.42
N ASN A 513 14.49 25.28 17.67
CA ASN A 513 15.52 24.51 18.37
C ASN A 513 15.03 23.14 18.88
N ALA A 514 15.88 22.44 19.64
CA ALA A 514 15.55 21.14 20.23
C ALA A 514 14.30 21.18 21.12
N GLU A 515 14.09 22.23 21.91
CA GLU A 515 12.93 22.34 22.81
C GLU A 515 11.60 22.39 22.04
N ASN A 516 11.57 23.10 20.91
CA ASN A 516 10.37 23.15 20.07
C ASN A 516 10.06 21.79 19.41
N ILE A 517 11.10 21.08 18.94
CA ILE A 517 10.97 19.71 18.41
C ILE A 517 10.45 18.76 19.50
N GLU A 518 11.01 18.82 20.71
CA GLU A 518 10.55 18.02 21.83
C GLU A 518 9.07 18.28 22.14
N LYS A 519 8.66 19.56 22.16
CA LYS A 519 7.25 19.95 22.37
C LYS A 519 6.33 19.35 21.31
N GLU A 520 6.69 19.40 20.02
CA GLU A 520 5.90 18.75 18.96
C GLU A 520 5.73 17.25 19.22
N ILE A 521 6.84 16.55 19.48
CA ILE A 521 6.83 15.10 19.69
C ILE A 521 6.01 14.74 20.93
N ARG A 522 6.19 15.46 22.04
CA ARG A 522 5.39 15.27 23.26
C ARG A 522 3.90 15.50 23.02
N GLY A 523 3.54 16.53 22.24
CA GLY A 523 2.15 16.79 21.89
C GLY A 523 1.50 15.61 21.15
N LEU A 524 2.22 15.06 20.16
CA LEU A 524 1.78 13.87 19.42
C LEU A 524 1.64 12.64 20.33
N PHE A 525 2.64 12.37 21.17
CA PHE A 525 2.66 11.21 22.05
C PHE A 525 1.59 11.30 23.14
N ALA A 526 1.37 12.48 23.71
CA ALA A 526 0.29 12.73 24.66
C ALA A 526 -1.10 12.53 24.03
N ALA A 527 -1.27 12.77 22.74
CA ALA A 527 -2.50 12.47 22.00
C ALA A 527 -2.68 10.97 21.67
N GLY A 528 -1.67 10.13 21.99
CA GLY A 528 -1.64 8.70 21.71
C GLY A 528 -1.10 8.34 20.32
N LEU A 529 -0.45 9.27 19.61
CA LEU A 529 0.19 9.01 18.32
C LEU A 529 1.65 8.57 18.52
N CYS A 530 1.81 7.33 19.00
CA CYS A 530 3.11 6.83 19.46
C CYS A 530 3.90 6.01 18.42
N ASP A 531 3.43 5.89 17.16
CA ASP A 531 4.14 5.12 16.11
C ASP A 531 5.38 5.85 15.55
N GLY A 532 5.64 7.07 16.00
CA GLY A 532 6.88 7.82 15.77
C GLY A 532 6.70 9.12 14.98
N TYR A 533 7.79 9.65 14.45
CA TYR A 533 7.82 10.92 13.74
C TYR A 533 8.86 10.93 12.61
N ILE A 534 8.72 11.89 11.69
CA ILE A 534 9.68 12.17 10.63
C ILE A 534 10.03 13.65 10.69
N THR A 535 11.32 14.00 10.75
CA THR A 535 11.71 15.42 10.71
C THR A 535 11.55 15.98 9.30
N TRP A 536 10.93 17.14 9.13
CA TRP A 536 10.99 17.89 7.89
C TRP A 536 12.07 18.98 7.98
N LEU A 537 13.15 18.79 7.23
CA LEU A 537 14.25 19.76 7.09
C LEU A 537 14.77 19.66 5.65
N SER A 538 14.28 20.52 4.75
CA SER A 538 14.56 20.42 3.31
C SER A 538 16.05 20.42 2.93
N SER A 539 16.90 21.04 3.74
CA SER A 539 18.36 21.05 3.54
C SER A 539 19.04 19.75 3.95
N SER A 540 18.40 18.96 4.81
CA SER A 540 18.99 17.86 5.58
C SER A 540 20.27 18.28 6.31
N SER A 541 20.38 19.53 6.75
CA SER A 541 21.60 20.04 7.37
C SER A 541 22.01 19.24 8.60
N LEU A 542 23.11 18.49 8.49
CA LEU A 542 23.66 17.72 9.61
C LEU A 542 24.05 18.62 10.80
N LYS A 543 24.54 19.84 10.54
CA LYS A 543 24.82 20.82 11.59
C LYS A 543 23.54 21.10 12.40
N ARG A 544 22.43 21.35 11.71
CA ARG A 544 21.14 21.62 12.35
C ARG A 544 20.62 20.41 13.13
N TYR A 545 20.72 19.21 12.56
CA TYR A 545 20.36 18.00 13.29
C TYR A 545 21.23 17.76 14.54
N LYS A 546 22.50 18.16 14.53
CA LYS A 546 23.36 18.12 15.73
C LYS A 546 22.91 19.13 16.79
N GLU A 547 22.49 20.33 16.41
CA GLU A 547 21.92 21.33 17.33
C GLU A 547 20.59 20.83 17.94
N GLN A 548 19.80 20.10 17.17
CA GLN A 548 18.50 19.53 17.57
C GLN A 548 18.62 18.18 18.29
N ALA A 549 19.83 17.59 18.34
CA ALA A 549 20.08 16.27 18.91
C ALA A 549 19.54 16.03 20.34
N PRO A 550 19.50 17.02 21.27
CA PRO A 550 18.89 16.81 22.57
C PRO A 550 17.46 16.24 22.51
N ALA A 551 16.62 16.74 21.60
CA ALA A 551 15.26 16.26 21.43
C ALA A 551 15.21 14.80 20.93
N PHE A 552 16.21 14.37 20.17
CA PHE A 552 16.27 13.03 19.61
C PHE A 552 16.85 12.00 20.60
N LYS A 553 17.43 12.42 21.73
CA LYS A 553 17.95 11.49 22.76
C LYS A 553 16.86 10.90 23.65
N ILE A 554 15.68 11.50 23.65
CA ILE A 554 14.55 11.11 24.49
C ILE A 554 13.89 9.86 23.92
N ASP A 555 13.59 8.91 24.80
CA ASP A 555 12.86 7.69 24.47
C ASP A 555 11.36 7.92 24.72
N TYR A 556 10.72 8.67 23.82
CA TYR A 556 9.33 9.09 24.00
C TYR A 556 8.38 7.89 24.14
N LEU A 557 8.63 6.79 23.44
CA LEU A 557 7.79 5.60 23.53
C LEU A 557 7.86 5.03 24.94
N LYS A 558 9.05 5.00 25.56
CA LYS A 558 9.21 4.54 26.94
C LYS A 558 8.49 5.44 27.94
N GLU A 559 8.51 6.76 27.74
CA GLU A 559 7.84 7.72 28.65
C GLU A 559 6.31 7.65 28.59
N TYR A 560 5.75 7.17 27.47
CA TYR A 560 4.30 7.09 27.24
C TYR A 560 3.80 5.64 27.07
N SER A 561 4.63 4.64 27.39
CA SER A 561 4.19 3.25 27.53
C SER A 561 3.94 3.00 29.01
N ASP A 562 2.67 2.81 29.39
CA ASP A 562 2.28 2.33 30.73
C ASP A 562 2.85 0.93 31.02
#